data_AF-A0A497PK06-F1
#
_entry.id   AF-A0A497PK06-F1
#
_cell.length_a   1.000
_cell.length_b   1.000
_cell.length_c   1.000
_cell.angle_alpha   90.00
_cell.angle_beta   90.00
_cell.angle_gamma   90.00
#
_symmetry.space_group_name_H-M   'P 1'
#
loop_
_entity.id
_entity.type
_entity.pdbx_description
1 polymer ?
#
loop_
_entity_poly.entity_id
_entity_poly.type
_entity_poly.pdbx_seq_one_letter_code
_entity_poly.pdbx_strand_id
1 'polypeptide(L)'
;MGFETNISYFDVVRYTVEEKELNIHYLPLDELLMWSDIVSIHVPLLKTTKNLIGKKELDLMKSSAILINTARGEIVDEESLYTALKNNKIAGVGLDVFAQENEIQRGEYVSPLFTLENVVISPHYAGHTYDTWLRRIEMGYQNIVRIAKGEEPFYVVNKDVLHSKEKRCE
;
A
#
# COMPACT_ATOMS: atom_id res chain seq x y z
N MET A 1 11.94 6.17 19.41
CA MET A 1 11.00 6.40 18.29
C MET A 1 10.29 7.72 18.51
N GLY A 2 9.91 8.43 17.44
CA GLY A 2 9.50 9.85 17.50
C GLY A 2 8.12 10.16 18.10
N PHE A 3 7.27 9.15 18.33
CA PHE A 3 5.89 9.33 18.84
C PHE A 3 5.60 8.53 20.12
N GLU A 4 6.62 7.94 20.75
CA GLU A 4 6.47 7.16 21.99
C GLU A 4 5.42 6.01 21.90
N THR A 5 5.27 5.42 20.72
CA THR A 5 4.32 4.32 20.47
C THR A 5 4.97 2.95 20.62
N ASN A 6 4.16 1.95 20.98
CA ASN A 6 4.53 0.55 20.84
C ASN A 6 4.36 0.12 19.38
N ILE A 7 5.41 -0.45 18.79
CA ILE A 7 5.37 -0.89 17.39
C ILE A 7 5.29 -2.42 17.35
N SER A 8 4.23 -2.92 16.74
CA SER A 8 4.12 -4.32 16.34
C SER A 8 3.99 -4.43 14.83
N TYR A 9 4.42 -5.54 14.25
CA TYR A 9 4.35 -5.77 12.82
C TYR A 9 3.97 -7.22 12.50
N PHE A 10 3.40 -7.40 11.31
CA PHE A 10 3.17 -8.70 10.69
C PHE A 10 3.81 -8.68 9.30
N ASP A 11 4.58 -9.72 9.00
CA ASP A 11 5.10 -10.01 7.67
C ASP A 11 5.22 -11.54 7.54
N VAL A 12 5.15 -12.05 6.31
CA VAL A 12 5.40 -13.48 6.04
C VAL A 12 6.86 -13.87 6.32
N VAL A 13 7.78 -12.89 6.33
CA VAL A 13 9.17 -13.03 6.76
C VAL A 13 9.37 -12.33 8.09
N ARG A 14 9.94 -13.04 9.07
CA ARG A 14 10.22 -12.48 10.40
C ARG A 14 11.63 -11.88 10.47
N TYR A 15 11.74 -10.64 10.95
CA TYR A 15 12.94 -9.82 11.05
C TYR A 15 13.51 -9.84 12.47
N THR A 16 14.01 -11.00 12.90
CA THR A 16 14.38 -11.23 14.32
C THR A 16 15.54 -10.37 14.83
N VAL A 17 16.40 -9.86 13.95
CA VAL A 17 17.50 -8.96 14.32
C VAL A 17 16.94 -7.56 14.56
N GLU A 18 16.14 -7.07 13.62
CA GLU A 18 15.50 -5.77 13.61
C GLU A 18 14.49 -5.62 14.76
N GLU A 19 13.82 -6.71 15.18
CA GLU A 19 13.00 -6.75 16.40
C GLU A 19 13.75 -6.18 17.61
N LYS A 20 15.02 -6.56 17.79
CA LYS A 20 15.86 -6.09 18.91
C LYS A 20 16.42 -4.70 18.66
N GLU A 21 16.94 -4.45 17.46
CA GLU A 21 17.60 -3.19 17.13
C GLU A 21 16.64 -2.01 17.10
N LEU A 22 15.43 -2.24 16.60
CA LEU A 22 14.39 -1.22 16.45
C LEU A 22 13.37 -1.26 17.59
N ASN A 23 13.42 -2.22 18.51
CA ASN A 23 12.41 -2.45 19.56
C ASN A 23 11.00 -2.57 18.98
N ILE A 24 10.85 -3.46 17.99
CA ILE A 24 9.58 -3.79 17.34
C ILE A 24 9.19 -5.24 17.64
N HIS A 25 7.90 -5.54 17.67
CA HIS A 25 7.40 -6.87 18.05
C HIS A 25 6.65 -7.54 16.91
N TYR A 26 7.04 -8.75 16.54
CA TYR A 26 6.24 -9.56 15.63
C TYR A 26 4.96 -10.03 16.32
N LEU A 27 3.83 -9.91 15.63
CA LEU A 27 2.55 -10.52 16.01
C LEU A 27 1.89 -11.20 14.81
N PRO A 28 1.14 -12.31 15.01
CA PRO A 28 0.21 -12.80 14.00
C PRO A 28 -0.80 -11.69 13.62
N LEU A 29 -1.25 -11.68 12.36
CA LEU A 29 -2.12 -10.61 11.84
C LEU A 29 -3.36 -10.37 12.70
N ASP A 30 -4.08 -11.44 13.08
CA ASP A 30 -5.29 -11.31 13.90
C ASP A 30 -5.00 -10.64 15.26
N GLU A 31 -3.90 -11.01 15.92
CA GLU A 31 -3.49 -10.40 17.19
C GLU A 31 -3.06 -8.94 17.00
N LEU A 32 -2.31 -8.65 15.93
CA LEU A 32 -1.92 -7.29 15.58
C LEU A 32 -3.15 -6.39 15.43
N LEU A 33 -4.17 -6.85 14.71
CA LEU A 33 -5.41 -6.10 14.49
C LEU A 33 -6.20 -5.87 15.79
N MET A 34 -6.26 -6.88 16.67
CA MET A 34 -6.95 -6.76 17.96
C MET A 34 -6.34 -5.71 18.89
N TRP A 35 -5.01 -5.59 18.90
CA TRP A 35 -4.30 -4.75 19.87
C TRP A 35 -3.91 -3.36 19.35
N SER A 36 -3.91 -3.15 18.02
CA SER A 36 -3.47 -1.89 17.42
C SER A 36 -4.52 -0.78 17.51
N ASP A 37 -4.08 0.42 17.87
CA ASP A 37 -4.88 1.65 17.77
C ASP A 37 -4.74 2.30 16.38
N ILE A 38 -3.62 2.05 15.69
CA ILE A 38 -3.38 2.48 14.31
C ILE A 38 -2.79 1.29 13.55
N VAL A 39 -3.36 0.96 12.40
CA VAL A 39 -2.88 -0.10 11.50
C VAL A 39 -2.48 0.54 10.18
N SER A 40 -1.24 0.35 9.75
CA SER A 40 -0.73 0.85 8.46
C SER A 40 -0.33 -0.30 7.54
N ILE A 41 -0.80 -0.27 6.29
CA ILE A 41 -0.60 -1.34 5.31
C ILE A 41 0.61 -1.03 4.42
N HIS A 42 1.56 -1.96 4.37
CA HIS A 42 2.80 -1.83 3.57
C HIS A 42 3.15 -3.11 2.78
N VAL A 43 2.16 -3.91 2.42
CA VAL A 43 2.36 -5.14 1.62
C VAL A 43 2.16 -4.88 0.13
N PRO A 44 2.84 -5.62 -0.77
CA PRO A 44 2.52 -5.57 -2.20
C PRO A 44 1.14 -6.19 -2.46
N LEU A 45 0.49 -5.79 -3.57
CA LEU A 45 -0.70 -6.48 -4.06
C LEU A 45 -0.30 -7.78 -4.76
N LEU A 46 -0.73 -8.88 -4.17
CA LEU A 46 -0.54 -10.26 -4.62
C LEU A 46 -1.88 -10.99 -4.51
N LYS A 47 -1.98 -12.20 -5.07
CA LYS A 47 -3.17 -13.04 -4.89
C LYS A 47 -3.46 -13.32 -3.41
N THR A 48 -2.43 -13.40 -2.58
CA THR A 48 -2.53 -13.68 -1.14
C THR A 48 -2.82 -12.45 -0.29
N THR A 49 -2.59 -11.24 -0.81
CA THR A 49 -2.83 -9.98 -0.09
C THR A 49 -4.02 -9.20 -0.64
N LYS A 50 -4.62 -9.65 -1.75
CA LYS A 50 -5.89 -9.12 -2.23
C LYS A 50 -6.98 -9.40 -1.20
N ASN A 51 -7.70 -8.36 -0.80
CA ASN A 51 -8.70 -8.38 0.27
C ASN A 51 -8.15 -8.96 1.58
N LEU A 52 -6.87 -8.72 1.88
CA LEU A 52 -6.24 -9.11 3.14
C LEU A 52 -7.00 -8.51 4.33
N ILE A 53 -7.46 -7.26 4.19
CA ILE A 53 -8.31 -6.60 5.17
C ILE A 53 -9.75 -6.63 4.67
N GLY A 54 -10.49 -7.65 5.08
CA GLY A 54 -11.91 -7.81 4.81
C GLY A 54 -12.78 -7.59 6.05
N LYS A 55 -14.03 -8.04 5.98
CA LYS A 55 -14.98 -7.94 7.11
C LYS A 55 -14.43 -8.55 8.40
N LYS A 56 -13.81 -9.73 8.34
CA LYS A 56 -13.27 -10.42 9.53
C LYS A 56 -12.20 -9.56 10.21
N GLU A 57 -11.26 -9.03 9.43
CA GLU A 57 -10.13 -8.25 9.92
C GLU A 57 -10.59 -6.91 10.49
N LEU A 58 -11.50 -6.23 9.80
CA LEU A 58 -12.15 -5.01 10.31
C LEU A 58 -12.95 -5.30 11.60
N ASP A 59 -13.54 -6.50 11.72
CA ASP A 59 -14.26 -6.91 12.91
C ASP A 59 -13.35 -7.14 14.14
N LEU A 60 -12.08 -7.52 13.90
CA LEU A 60 -11.09 -7.69 14.96
C LEU A 60 -10.54 -6.36 15.49
N MET A 61 -10.56 -5.30 14.67
CA MET A 61 -10.05 -3.99 15.06
C MET A 61 -10.87 -3.35 16.20
N LYS A 62 -10.20 -2.54 17.01
CA LYS A 62 -10.84 -1.72 18.03
C LYS A 62 -11.77 -0.70 17.37
N SER A 63 -12.85 -0.33 18.06
CA SER A 63 -13.73 0.76 17.61
C SER A 63 -13.04 2.11 17.56
N SER A 64 -11.97 2.29 18.34
CA SER A 64 -11.11 3.48 18.32
C SER A 64 -10.02 3.43 17.25
N ALA A 65 -9.85 2.31 16.54
CA ALA A 65 -8.71 2.13 15.65
C ALA A 65 -8.83 2.93 14.35
N ILE A 66 -7.69 3.37 13.83
CA ILE A 66 -7.57 4.01 12.52
C ILE A 66 -6.82 3.06 11.58
N LEU A 67 -7.37 2.85 10.38
CA LEU A 67 -6.69 2.13 9.30
C LEU A 67 -6.02 3.12 8.34
N ILE A 68 -4.81 2.82 7.88
CA ILE A 68 -4.09 3.63 6.89
C ILE A 68 -3.66 2.72 5.75
N ASN A 69 -4.05 3.05 4.52
CA ASN A 69 -3.62 2.36 3.32
C ASN A 69 -2.98 3.33 2.32
N THR A 70 -1.66 3.23 2.17
CA THR A 70 -0.89 3.90 1.12
C THR A 70 -0.18 2.89 0.20
N ALA A 71 -0.63 1.62 0.22
CA ALA A 71 -0.04 0.53 -0.53
C ALA A 71 -0.77 0.33 -1.87
N ARG A 72 -1.86 -0.46 -1.88
CA ARG A 72 -2.72 -0.69 -3.04
C ARG A 72 -4.17 -0.82 -2.58
N GLY A 73 -5.11 -0.31 -3.38
CA GLY A 73 -6.53 -0.28 -3.03
C GLY A 73 -7.09 -1.68 -2.80
N GLU A 74 -6.79 -2.62 -3.69
CA GLU A 74 -7.34 -3.98 -3.67
C GLU A 74 -6.84 -4.87 -2.50
N ILE A 75 -5.98 -4.34 -1.63
CA ILE A 75 -5.60 -5.03 -0.38
C ILE A 75 -6.75 -4.96 0.64
N VAL A 76 -7.58 -3.93 0.55
CA VAL A 76 -8.74 -3.73 1.42
C VAL A 76 -10.01 -4.02 0.62
N ASP A 77 -10.92 -4.79 1.20
CA ASP A 77 -12.26 -4.94 0.63
C ASP A 77 -13.09 -3.67 0.90
N GLU A 78 -13.21 -2.80 -0.09
CA GLU A 78 -13.86 -1.49 0.04
C GLU A 78 -15.34 -1.57 0.44
N GLU A 79 -16.05 -2.64 0.07
CA GLU A 79 -17.45 -2.82 0.47
C GLU A 79 -17.56 -3.11 1.98
N SER A 80 -16.69 -3.99 2.48
CA SER A 80 -16.57 -4.26 3.91
C SER A 80 -16.10 -3.02 4.67
N LEU A 81 -15.14 -2.28 4.13
CA LEU A 81 -14.63 -1.05 4.73
C LEU A 81 -15.73 0.02 4.84
N TYR A 82 -16.49 0.26 3.77
CA TYR A 82 -17.61 1.20 3.78
C TYR A 82 -18.62 0.83 4.88
N THR A 83 -18.97 -0.45 4.97
CA THR A 83 -19.91 -0.94 5.99
C THR A 83 -19.36 -0.75 7.40
N ALA A 84 -18.08 -1.06 7.63
CA ALA A 84 -17.44 -0.88 8.92
C ALA A 84 -17.41 0.60 9.35
N LEU A 85 -17.02 1.51 8.45
CA LEU A 85 -16.95 2.94 8.73
C LEU A 85 -18.33 3.55 8.97
N LYS A 86 -19.30 3.23 8.12
CA LYS A 86 -20.69 3.69 8.25
C LYS A 86 -21.32 3.29 9.59
N ASN A 87 -20.96 2.11 10.09
CA ASN A 87 -21.44 1.59 11.36
C ASN A 87 -20.54 1.97 12.56
N ASN A 88 -19.54 2.83 12.37
CA ASN A 88 -18.55 3.21 13.39
C ASN A 88 -17.85 1.99 14.04
N LYS A 89 -17.61 0.93 13.26
CA LYS A 89 -16.89 -0.26 13.71
C LYS A 89 -15.40 0.02 13.92
N ILE A 90 -14.85 0.96 13.18
CA ILE A 90 -13.53 1.56 13.39
C ILE A 90 -13.68 3.08 13.39
N ALA A 91 -12.73 3.80 13.98
CA ALA A 91 -12.82 5.24 14.16
C ALA A 91 -12.72 5.99 12.83
N GLY A 92 -11.91 5.49 11.91
CA GLY A 92 -11.76 6.09 10.58
C GLY A 92 -10.69 5.41 9.73
N VAL A 93 -10.48 5.96 8.53
CA VAL A 93 -9.47 5.48 7.60
C VAL A 93 -8.76 6.64 6.88
N GLY A 94 -7.46 6.46 6.61
CA GLY A 94 -6.69 7.27 5.66
C GLY A 94 -6.35 6.45 4.41
N LEU A 95 -6.78 6.90 3.23
CA LEU A 95 -6.59 6.21 1.95
C LEU A 95 -5.82 7.09 0.96
N ASP A 96 -4.68 6.61 0.48
CA ASP A 96 -4.01 7.18 -0.71
C ASP A 96 -4.36 6.41 -1.98
N VAL A 97 -5.01 5.25 -1.85
CA VAL A 97 -5.22 4.29 -2.94
C VAL A 97 -6.64 3.70 -2.91
N PHE A 98 -7.16 3.31 -4.07
CA PHE A 98 -8.50 2.74 -4.28
C PHE A 98 -8.48 1.58 -5.28
N ALA A 99 -9.37 0.62 -5.09
CA ALA A 99 -9.49 -0.54 -5.96
C ALA A 99 -9.92 -0.17 -7.39
N GLN A 100 -10.76 0.86 -7.54
CA GLN A 100 -11.22 1.43 -8.82
C GLN A 100 -10.55 2.78 -9.14
N GLU A 101 -9.27 2.94 -8.81
CA GLU A 101 -8.52 4.19 -9.01
C GLU A 101 -8.65 4.77 -10.43
N ASN A 102 -8.57 3.90 -11.44
CA ASN A 102 -8.62 4.32 -12.84
C ASN A 102 -9.99 4.87 -13.23
N GLU A 103 -11.06 4.23 -12.78
CA GLU A 103 -12.44 4.64 -13.00
C GLU A 103 -12.75 5.95 -12.25
N ILE A 104 -12.22 6.11 -11.03
CA ILE A 104 -12.32 7.37 -10.26
C ILE A 104 -11.64 8.50 -11.03
N GLN A 105 -10.42 8.29 -11.50
CA GLN A 105 -9.67 9.29 -12.26
C GLN A 105 -10.37 9.70 -13.56
N ARG A 106 -11.04 8.76 -14.23
CA ARG A 106 -11.84 9.03 -15.44
C ARG A 106 -13.23 9.63 -15.14
N GLY A 107 -13.64 9.71 -13.88
CA GLY A 107 -14.97 10.16 -13.48
C GLY A 107 -16.09 9.17 -13.81
N GLU A 108 -15.75 7.91 -14.03
CA GLU A 108 -16.68 6.80 -14.35
C GLU A 108 -17.24 6.14 -13.08
N TYR A 109 -16.58 6.37 -11.93
CA TYR A 109 -16.96 5.82 -10.63
C TYR A 109 -16.76 6.86 -9.53
N VAL A 110 -17.72 6.92 -8.60
CA VAL A 110 -17.63 7.73 -7.38
C VAL A 110 -17.68 6.79 -6.19
N SER A 111 -16.59 6.71 -5.43
CA SER A 111 -16.53 5.82 -4.28
C SER A 111 -17.51 6.28 -3.20
N PRO A 112 -18.34 5.38 -2.63
CA PRO A 112 -19.19 5.68 -1.48
C PRO A 112 -18.40 6.20 -0.27
N LEU A 113 -17.11 5.85 -0.17
CA LEU A 113 -16.22 6.29 0.90
C LEU A 113 -16.07 7.82 0.93
N PHE A 114 -16.27 8.50 -0.20
CA PHE A 114 -16.21 9.97 -0.27
C PHE A 114 -17.34 10.67 0.49
N THR A 115 -18.38 9.92 0.88
CA THR A 115 -19.54 10.47 1.60
C THR A 115 -19.41 10.41 3.12
N LEU A 116 -18.36 9.77 3.63
CA LEU A 116 -18.18 9.50 5.05
C LEU A 116 -17.25 10.53 5.69
N GLU A 117 -17.63 11.04 6.86
CA GLU A 117 -16.87 12.08 7.57
C GLU A 117 -15.58 11.56 8.23
N ASN A 118 -15.52 10.25 8.49
CA ASN A 118 -14.38 9.56 9.10
C ASN A 118 -13.40 8.96 8.07
N VAL A 119 -13.34 9.55 6.88
CA VAL A 119 -12.48 9.12 5.78
C VAL A 119 -11.61 10.30 5.33
N VAL A 120 -10.30 10.12 5.34
CA VAL A 120 -9.34 11.05 4.74
C VAL A 120 -8.79 10.41 3.48
N ILE A 121 -8.77 11.15 2.37
CA ILE A 121 -8.32 10.65 1.07
C ILE A 121 -7.22 11.51 0.46
N SER A 122 -6.31 10.88 -0.27
CA SER A 122 -5.37 11.54 -1.19
C SER A 122 -5.29 10.78 -2.52
N PRO A 123 -5.00 11.48 -3.64
CA PRO A 123 -5.08 10.89 -4.98
C PRO A 123 -3.76 10.18 -5.38
N HIS A 124 -3.43 9.06 -4.74
CA HIS A 124 -2.21 8.28 -5.01
C HIS A 124 -0.93 9.14 -5.01
N TYR A 125 -0.80 9.97 -3.98
CA TYR A 125 0.18 11.03 -3.89
C TYR A 125 1.27 10.80 -2.84
N ALA A 126 1.20 9.76 -2.01
CA ALA A 126 2.12 9.53 -0.89
C ALA A 126 3.61 9.46 -1.31
N GLY A 127 3.88 9.01 -2.54
CA GLY A 127 5.25 8.91 -3.07
C GLY A 127 5.79 10.19 -3.74
N HIS A 128 5.00 11.25 -3.91
CA HIS A 128 5.36 12.44 -4.68
C HIS A 128 5.98 13.52 -3.78
N THR A 129 7.31 13.55 -3.77
CA THR A 129 8.11 14.56 -3.05
C THR A 129 9.14 15.16 -4.00
N TYR A 130 9.71 16.31 -3.65
CA TYR A 130 10.76 16.95 -4.44
C TYR A 130 11.93 15.98 -4.75
N ASP A 131 12.43 15.30 -3.71
CA ASP A 131 13.58 14.40 -3.84
C ASP A 131 13.24 13.10 -4.57
N THR A 132 12.00 12.59 -4.44
CA THR A 132 11.59 11.39 -5.19
C THR A 132 11.35 11.70 -6.65
N TRP A 133 10.83 12.88 -6.99
CA TRP A 133 10.59 13.29 -8.37
C TRP A 133 11.88 13.37 -9.18
N LEU A 134 12.92 14.03 -8.65
CA LEU A 134 14.22 14.12 -9.30
C LEU A 134 14.86 12.74 -9.49
N ARG A 135 14.82 11.87 -8.47
CA ARG A 135 15.36 10.51 -8.56
C ARG A 135 14.62 9.64 -9.59
N ARG A 136 13.29 9.80 -9.71
CA ARG A 136 12.48 9.07 -10.70
C ARG A 136 12.87 9.45 -12.13
N ILE A 137 13.01 10.75 -12.40
CA ILE A 137 13.43 11.25 -13.71
C ILE A 137 14.83 10.75 -14.06
N GLU A 138 15.77 10.87 -13.13
CA GLU A 138 17.15 10.41 -13.31
C GLU A 138 17.18 8.90 -13.62
N MET A 139 16.47 8.08 -12.86
CA MET A 139 16.37 6.63 -13.10
C MET A 139 15.75 6.31 -14.46
N GLY A 140 14.73 7.06 -14.89
CA GLY A 140 14.13 6.93 -16.22
C GLY A 140 15.13 7.26 -17.33
N TYR A 141 15.84 8.38 -17.19
CA TYR A 141 16.87 8.81 -18.14
C TYR A 141 18.02 7.80 -18.24
N GLN A 142 18.52 7.31 -17.11
CA GLN A 142 19.56 6.28 -17.07
C GLN A 142 19.14 5.02 -17.83
N ASN A 143 17.89 4.56 -17.65
CA ASN A 143 17.37 3.41 -18.39
C ASN A 143 17.30 3.66 -19.90
N ILE A 144 16.88 4.85 -20.34
CA ILE A 144 16.87 5.23 -21.77
C ILE A 144 18.30 5.16 -22.34
N VAL A 145 19.28 5.74 -21.65
CA VAL A 145 20.68 5.75 -22.08
C VAL A 145 21.25 4.33 -22.17
N ARG A 146 20.95 3.46 -21.19
CA ARG A 146 21.41 2.07 -21.17
C ARG A 146 20.87 1.30 -22.37
N ILE A 147 19.56 1.39 -22.61
CA ILE A 147 18.91 0.74 -23.76
C ILE A 147 19.52 1.23 -25.08
N ALA A 148 19.74 2.54 -25.23
CA ALA A 148 20.34 3.13 -26.42
C ALA A 148 21.78 2.65 -26.68
N LYS A 149 22.52 2.28 -25.63
CA LYS A 149 23.87 1.69 -25.70
C LYS A 149 23.87 0.16 -25.88
N GLY A 150 22.69 -0.47 -25.92
CA GLY A 150 22.55 -1.92 -25.95
C GLY A 150 22.81 -2.61 -24.61
N GLU A 151 22.85 -1.85 -23.51
CA GLU A 151 22.99 -2.36 -22.14
C GLU A 151 21.61 -2.75 -21.57
N GLU A 152 21.59 -3.69 -20.62
CA GLU A 152 20.35 -4.05 -19.92
C GLU A 152 19.88 -2.92 -18.99
N PRO A 153 18.61 -2.49 -19.05
CA PRO A 153 18.06 -1.51 -18.12
C PRO A 153 18.05 -2.01 -16.67
N PHE A 154 18.09 -1.09 -15.72
CA PHE A 154 17.90 -1.36 -14.30
C PHE A 154 16.43 -1.67 -13.97
N TYR A 155 16.22 -2.38 -12.86
CA TYR A 155 14.90 -2.60 -12.22
C TYR A 155 13.80 -3.17 -13.14
N VAL A 156 14.18 -4.06 -14.05
CA VAL A 156 13.25 -4.67 -15.00
C VAL A 156 12.25 -5.56 -14.27
N VAL A 157 10.97 -5.22 -14.39
CA VAL A 157 9.86 -5.94 -13.75
C VAL A 157 9.55 -7.21 -14.54
N ASN A 158 9.34 -7.10 -15.85
CA ASN A 158 9.00 -8.19 -16.76
C ASN A 158 10.26 -8.74 -17.44
N LYS A 159 11.12 -9.43 -16.69
CA LYS A 159 12.43 -9.90 -17.18
C LYS A 159 12.38 -10.70 -18.49
N ASP A 160 11.27 -11.39 -18.74
CA ASP A 160 11.06 -12.19 -19.96
C ASP A 160 11.16 -11.35 -21.26
N VAL A 161 10.93 -10.04 -21.21
CA VAL A 161 11.04 -9.19 -22.42
C VAL A 161 12.48 -8.88 -22.83
N LEU A 162 13.46 -9.03 -21.93
CA LEU A 162 14.86 -8.69 -22.19
C LEU A 162 15.51 -9.57 -23.26
N HIS A 163 15.02 -10.81 -23.41
CA HIS A 163 15.54 -11.78 -24.36
C HIS A 163 14.67 -11.92 -25.61
N SER A 164 13.58 -11.14 -25.73
CA SER A 164 12.76 -11.11 -26.93
C SER A 164 13.53 -10.44 -28.08
N LYS A 165 13.89 -11.23 -29.11
CA LYS A 165 14.64 -10.76 -30.28
C LYS A 165 13.86 -9.80 -31.20
N GLU A 166 12.55 -9.63 -30.97
CA GLU A 166 11.63 -9.01 -31.94
C GLU A 166 11.47 -7.47 -31.83
N LYS A 167 12.12 -6.77 -30.89
CA LYS A 167 11.90 -5.32 -30.72
C LYS A 167 13.13 -4.50 -30.34
N ARG A 168 14.30 -4.82 -30.89
CA ARG A 168 15.36 -3.81 -30.98
C ARG A 168 15.12 -3.07 -32.28
N CYS A 169 14.52 -1.87 -32.20
CA CYS A 169 14.33 -1.01 -33.35
C CYS A 169 15.66 -0.90 -34.10
N GLU A 170 15.68 -1.38 -35.34
CA GLU A 170 16.67 -0.96 -36.34
C GLU A 170 16.47 0.52 -36.67
#